data_AF-A0A8I6AQG7-F1
#
_entry.id   AF-A0A8I6AQG7-F1
#
_cell.length_a   1.000
_cell.length_b   1.000
_cell.length_c   1.000
_cell.angle_alpha   90.00
_cell.angle_beta   90.00
_cell.angle_gamma   90.00
#
_symmetry.space_group_name_H-M   'P 1'
#
loop_
_entity.id
_entity.type
_entity.pdbx_description
1 polymer ?
#
loop_
_entity_poly.entity_id
_entity_poly.type
_entity_poly.pdbx_seq_one_letter_code
_entity_poly.pdbx_strand_id
1 'polypeptide(L)'
;MAQKVTQAHSSASRQEGEEVTLECSYETSYGSYYLFWYKQLLSGEMVFLILQPSFDSQNQRRGRYSVIFQQSLKSISLVISASQPEDSGTYFCALWETDTVFEVIAQAEQKLGLLKQRLPERGSPAEMHTCTS
;
A
#
# COMPACT_ATOMS: atom_id res chain seq x y z
N MET A 1 -10.03 -4.44 10.36
CA MET A 1 -9.65 -3.05 10.70
C MET A 1 -9.73 -2.23 9.43
N ALA A 2 -10.16 -0.98 9.48
CA ALA A 2 -10.06 -0.09 8.31
C ALA A 2 -8.66 0.54 8.28
N GLN A 3 -8.11 0.72 7.08
CA GLN A 3 -6.89 1.50 6.88
C GLN A 3 -7.09 2.93 7.39
N LYS A 4 -6.10 3.47 8.09
CA LYS A 4 -6.13 4.85 8.57
C LYS A 4 -4.73 5.42 8.58
N VAL A 5 -4.61 6.69 8.19
CA VAL A 5 -3.41 7.50 8.37
C VAL A 5 -3.77 8.72 9.21
N THR A 6 -2.89 9.10 10.12
CA THR A 6 -3.08 10.25 11.01
C THR A 6 -1.83 11.11 10.99
N GLN A 7 -2.00 12.39 10.71
CA GLN A 7 -0.94 13.39 10.76
C GLN A 7 -1.33 14.44 11.80
N ALA A 8 -0.45 14.71 12.76
CA ALA A 8 -0.66 15.83 13.69
C ALA A 8 -0.54 17.17 12.95
N HIS A 9 0.43 17.25 12.05
CA HIS A 9 0.71 18.44 11.25
C HIS A 9 1.02 18.03 9.81
N SER A 10 0.34 18.67 8.85
CA SER A 10 0.60 18.52 7.41
C SER A 10 1.57 19.57 6.87
N SER A 11 1.97 20.53 7.71
CA SER A 11 2.93 21.57 7.37
C SER A 11 3.74 21.95 8.62
N ALA A 12 4.96 22.42 8.39
CA ALA A 12 5.82 22.96 9.42
C ALA A 12 6.56 24.16 8.84
N SER A 13 6.78 25.19 9.66
CA SER A 13 7.60 26.35 9.29
C SER A 13 8.96 26.23 9.95
N ARG A 14 10.02 26.36 9.15
CA ARG A 14 11.43 26.32 9.56
C ARG A 14 12.22 27.34 8.77
N GLN A 15 13.39 27.72 9.27
CA GLN A 15 14.31 28.57 8.52
C GLN A 15 14.92 27.78 7.36
N GLU A 16 15.23 28.46 6.27
CA GLU A 16 15.94 27.85 5.14
C GLU A 16 17.24 27.18 5.61
N GLY A 17 17.53 26.00 5.07
CA GLY A 17 18.67 25.19 5.46
C GLY A 17 18.46 24.33 6.71
N GLU A 18 17.41 24.56 7.51
CA GLU A 18 17.06 23.69 8.63
C GLU A 18 16.41 22.38 8.15
N GLU A 19 16.53 21.34 8.98
CA GLU A 19 15.82 20.08 8.78
C GLU A 19 14.34 20.22 9.17
N VAL A 20 13.46 19.68 8.33
CA VAL A 20 12.02 19.58 8.62
C VAL A 20 11.67 18.12 8.80
N THR A 21 10.97 17.81 9.90
CA THR A 21 10.41 16.49 10.15
C THR A 21 8.90 16.58 10.26
N LEU A 22 8.19 15.76 9.48
CA LEU A 22 6.75 15.64 9.47
C LEU A 22 6.35 14.22 9.86
N GLU A 23 5.48 14.08 10.84
CA GLU A 23 5.14 12.79 11.43
C GLU A 23 3.80 12.27 10.86
N CYS A 24 3.76 10.97 10.60
CA CYS A 24 2.56 10.25 10.25
C CYS A 24 2.51 8.94 11.04
N SER A 25 1.35 8.63 11.60
CA SER A 25 1.03 7.29 12.10
C SER A 25 0.01 6.63 11.18
N TYR A 26 0.02 5.31 11.16
CA TYR A 26 -0.88 4.54 10.31
C TYR A 26 -1.43 3.33 11.05
N GLU A 27 -2.58 2.83 10.61
CA GLU A 27 -3.20 1.62 11.14
C GLU A 27 -3.50 0.70 9.95
N THR A 28 -3.02 -0.54 10.03
CA THR A 28 -3.27 -1.59 9.04
C THR A 28 -3.16 -2.96 9.68
N SER A 29 -4.03 -3.87 9.28
CA SER A 29 -3.96 -5.30 9.61
C SER A 29 -3.19 -6.13 8.57
N TYR A 30 -2.79 -5.54 7.44
CA TYR A 30 -2.10 -6.26 6.38
C TYR A 30 -0.62 -6.44 6.71
N GLY A 31 -0.08 -7.61 6.37
CA GLY A 31 1.35 -7.91 6.53
C GLY A 31 2.23 -7.19 5.50
N SER A 32 1.67 -6.90 4.33
CA SER A 32 2.34 -6.21 3.23
C SER A 32 1.56 -4.96 2.83
N TYR A 33 2.25 -3.83 2.82
CA TYR A 33 1.69 -2.52 2.47
C TYR A 33 2.80 -1.56 2.06
N TYR A 34 2.41 -0.44 1.47
CA TYR A 34 3.28 0.66 1.07
C TYR A 34 2.83 1.94 1.75
N LEU A 35 3.80 2.73 2.20
CA LEU A 35 3.58 4.07 2.74
C LEU A 35 4.19 5.09 1.79
N PHE A 36 3.52 6.22 1.62
CA PHE A 36 3.89 7.25 0.66
C PHE A 36 3.89 8.61 1.33
N TRP A 37 4.77 9.49 0.86
CA TRP A 37 4.68 10.91 1.11
C TRP A 37 4.49 11.68 -0.20
N TYR A 38 3.56 12.62 -0.17
CA TYR A 38 3.25 13.56 -1.24
C TYR A 38 3.41 14.99 -0.73
N LYS A 39 3.75 15.92 -1.63
CA LYS A 39 3.68 17.36 -1.41
C LYS A 39 2.65 17.96 -2.35
N GLN A 40 1.70 18.69 -1.80
CA GLN A 40 0.80 19.55 -2.53
C GLN A 40 1.40 20.95 -2.64
N LEU A 41 1.62 21.40 -3.86
CA LEU A 41 2.05 22.76 -4.15
C LEU A 41 0.90 23.74 -3.93
N LEU A 42 1.20 25.04 -3.83
CA LEU A 42 0.19 26.10 -3.74
C LEU A 42 -0.74 26.13 -4.97
N SER A 43 -0.30 25.60 -6.12
CA SER A 43 -1.12 25.43 -7.32
C SER A 43 -2.19 24.33 -7.18
N GLY A 44 -2.13 23.52 -6.13
CA GLY A 44 -2.97 22.33 -5.92
C GLY A 44 -2.39 21.04 -6.51
N GLU A 45 -1.30 21.13 -7.29
CA GLU A 45 -0.61 19.97 -7.87
C GLU A 45 -0.04 19.06 -6.78
N MET A 46 -0.26 17.75 -6.92
CA MET A 46 0.30 16.72 -6.04
C MET A 46 1.56 16.10 -6.62
N VAL A 47 2.65 16.20 -5.86
CA VAL A 47 3.96 15.69 -6.21
C VAL A 47 4.30 14.50 -5.33
N PHE A 48 4.56 13.34 -5.94
CA PHE A 48 5.08 12.17 -5.24
C PHE A 48 6.53 12.40 -4.79
N LEU A 49 6.82 12.19 -3.51
CA LEU A 49 8.16 12.36 -2.94
C LEU A 49 8.86 11.00 -2.82
N ILE A 50 8.33 10.12 -1.98
CA ILE A 50 9.00 8.89 -1.56
C ILE A 50 8.00 7.80 -1.15
N LEU A 51 8.41 6.54 -1.33
CA LEU A 51 7.66 5.33 -0.99
C LEU A 51 8.51 4.49 -0.03
N GLN A 52 7.90 3.96 1.02
CA GLN A 52 8.49 2.99 1.97
C GLN A 52 7.69 1.68 1.91
N PRO A 53 8.28 0.58 1.41
CA PRO A 53 7.66 -0.74 1.48
C PRO A 53 7.71 -1.28 2.92
N SER A 54 6.66 -1.96 3.36
CA SER A 54 6.62 -2.56 4.70
C SER A 54 7.57 -3.75 4.88
N PHE A 55 7.94 -4.40 3.77
CA PHE A 55 8.86 -5.54 3.75
C PHE A 55 10.33 -5.12 3.67
N ASP A 56 10.60 -3.84 3.46
CA ASP A 56 11.95 -3.28 3.56
C ASP A 56 12.09 -2.53 4.89
N SER A 57 12.95 -3.03 5.77
CA SER A 57 13.21 -2.39 7.06
C SER A 57 14.16 -1.20 6.94
N GLN A 58 14.82 -1.01 5.79
CA GLN A 58 15.70 0.12 5.56
C GLN A 58 14.88 1.37 5.24
N ASN A 59 15.31 2.47 5.86
CA ASN A 59 14.75 3.80 5.60
C ASN A 59 15.05 4.22 4.17
N GLN A 60 14.01 4.49 3.40
CA GLN A 60 14.16 4.97 2.03
C GLN A 60 14.65 6.43 2.00
N ARG A 61 15.44 6.75 0.98
CA ARG A 61 15.93 8.10 0.71
C ARG A 61 15.84 8.45 -0.77
N ARG A 62 15.40 9.66 -1.09
CA ARG A 62 15.38 10.24 -2.44
C ARG A 62 15.80 11.71 -2.40
N GLY A 63 17.05 11.96 -2.77
CA GLY A 63 17.64 13.30 -2.72
C GLY A 63 17.66 13.85 -1.29
N ARG A 64 17.00 15.00 -1.07
CA ARG A 64 16.87 15.66 0.24
C ARG A 64 15.79 15.03 1.13
N TYR A 65 14.89 14.22 0.57
CA TYR A 65 13.82 13.53 1.28
C TYR A 65 14.30 12.17 1.79
N SER A 66 14.05 11.86 3.05
CA SER A 66 14.22 10.52 3.64
C SER A 66 13.07 10.20 4.56
N VAL A 67 12.89 8.93 4.91
CA VAL A 67 11.91 8.53 5.91
C VAL A 67 12.56 8.00 7.18
N ILE A 68 11.87 8.16 8.30
CA ILE A 68 12.13 7.41 9.54
C ILE A 68 10.97 6.43 9.67
N PHE A 69 11.21 5.17 9.30
CA PHE A 69 10.20 4.12 9.33
C PHE A 69 10.30 3.32 10.63
N GLN A 70 9.23 3.28 11.41
CA GLN A 70 9.16 2.51 12.66
C GLN A 70 7.94 1.60 12.62
N GLN A 71 8.11 0.44 12.00
CA GLN A 71 7.02 -0.50 11.74
C GLN A 71 6.29 -0.97 13.01
N SER A 72 7.02 -1.18 14.11
CA SER A 72 6.45 -1.61 15.39
C SER A 72 5.60 -0.52 16.07
N LEU A 73 5.99 0.74 15.89
CA LEU A 73 5.24 1.91 16.38
C LEU A 73 4.16 2.38 15.41
N LYS A 74 4.08 1.74 14.23
CA LYS A 74 3.19 2.12 13.14
C LYS A 74 3.32 3.60 12.79
N SER A 75 4.56 4.07 12.69
CA SER A 75 4.89 5.45 12.31
C SER A 75 5.84 5.50 11.12
N ILE A 76 5.69 6.56 10.34
CA ILE A 76 6.59 6.95 9.27
C ILE A 76 6.72 8.47 9.26
N SER A 77 7.91 8.98 9.50
CA SER A 77 8.17 10.42 9.43
C SER A 77 8.90 10.76 8.14
N LEU A 78 8.52 11.84 7.47
CA LEU A 78 9.28 12.43 6.38
C LEU A 78 10.30 13.41 6.95
N VAL A 79 11.55 13.28 6.52
CA VAL A 79 12.64 14.19 6.84
C VAL A 79 13.08 14.89 5.55
N ILE A 80 13.14 16.21 5.60
CA ILE A 80 13.64 17.07 4.52
C ILE A 80 14.93 17.69 5.02
N SER A 81 16.05 17.19 4.50
CA SER A 81 17.37 17.78 4.78
C SER A 81 17.53 19.11 4.05
N ALA A 82 18.07 20.10 4.74
CA ALA A 82 18.35 21.45 4.22
C ALA A 82 17.15 22.05 3.47
N SER A 83 16.12 22.49 4.20
CA SER A 83 14.89 23.04 3.63
C SER A 83 15.16 24.20 2.68
N GLN A 84 14.37 24.29 1.62
CA GLN A 84 14.46 25.34 0.60
C GLN A 84 13.09 25.99 0.38
N PRO A 85 13.01 27.22 -0.15
CA PRO A 85 11.73 27.86 -0.46
C PRO A 85 10.80 26.98 -1.32
N GLU A 86 11.35 26.17 -2.22
CA GLU A 86 10.61 25.26 -3.11
C GLU A 86 9.99 24.06 -2.37
N ASP A 87 10.40 23.80 -1.13
CA ASP A 87 9.74 22.82 -0.25
C ASP A 87 8.41 23.34 0.31
N SER A 88 8.11 24.62 0.15
CA SER A 88 6.84 25.19 0.59
C SER A 88 5.65 24.45 -0.03
N GLY A 89 4.78 23.92 0.83
CA GLY A 89 3.61 23.14 0.43
C GLY A 89 2.97 22.44 1.61
N THR A 90 1.87 21.73 1.33
CA THR A 90 1.22 20.86 2.31
C THR A 90 1.60 19.42 2.04
N TYR A 91 1.96 18.68 3.06
CA TYR A 91 2.47 17.32 2.93
C TYR A 91 1.46 16.29 3.41
N PHE A 92 1.33 15.20 2.65
CA PHE A 92 0.36 14.16 2.89
C PHE A 92 1.02 12.80 2.93
N CYS A 93 0.69 12.05 3.97
CA CYS A 93 1.05 10.66 4.13
C CYS A 93 -0.09 9.78 3.63
N ALA A 94 0.22 8.72 2.89
CA ALA A 94 -0.77 7.76 2.42
C ALA A 94 -0.31 6.32 2.67
N LEU A 95 -1.28 5.43 2.86
CA LEU A 95 -1.09 4.00 3.05
C LEU A 95 -1.79 3.27 1.90
N TRP A 96 -1.12 2.28 1.32
CA TRP A 96 -1.72 1.35 0.38
C TRP A 96 -1.46 -0.07 0.84
N GLU A 97 -2.53 -0.80 1.15
CA GLU A 97 -2.49 -2.20 1.51
C GLU A 97 -2.47 -3.06 0.23
N THR A 98 -1.53 -4.01 0.16
CA THR A 98 -1.63 -5.05 -0.86
C THR A 98 -2.54 -6.13 -0.32
N ASP A 99 -3.75 -6.25 -0.88
CA ASP A 99 -4.51 -7.50 -0.73
C ASP A 99 -3.56 -8.62 -1.12
N THR A 100 -3.34 -9.57 -0.21
CA THR A 100 -2.59 -10.76 -0.53
C THR A 100 -3.33 -11.43 -1.68
N VAL A 101 -2.81 -11.27 -2.90
CA VAL A 101 -3.34 -11.93 -4.11
C VAL A 101 -3.49 -13.44 -3.86
N PHE A 102 -2.65 -13.99 -2.99
CA PHE A 102 -2.75 -15.36 -2.45
C PHE A 102 -4.12 -15.70 -1.84
N GLU A 103 -4.75 -14.79 -1.11
CA GLU A 103 -6.05 -15.01 -0.48
C GLU A 103 -7.16 -15.11 -1.54
N VAL A 104 -7.08 -14.29 -2.59
CA VAL A 104 -8.02 -14.34 -3.73
C VAL A 104 -7.83 -15.63 -4.55
N ILE A 105 -6.58 -16.02 -4.82
CA ILE A 105 -6.28 -17.28 -5.53
C ILE A 105 -6.80 -18.48 -4.71
N ALA A 106 -6.50 -18.53 -3.40
CA ALA A 106 -6.98 -19.61 -2.53
C ALA A 106 -8.51 -19.69 -2.49
N GLN A 107 -9.20 -18.54 -2.40
CA GLN A 107 -10.66 -18.50 -2.46
C GLN A 107 -11.21 -18.94 -3.83
N ALA A 108 -10.54 -18.58 -4.93
CA ALA A 108 -10.92 -19.01 -6.27
C ALA A 108 -10.74 -20.52 -6.45
N GLU A 109 -9.62 -21.08 -5.98
CA GLU A 109 -9.35 -22.52 -6.00
C GLU A 109 -10.36 -23.28 -5.14
N GLN A 110 -10.68 -22.77 -3.95
CA GLN A 110 -11.71 -23.36 -3.07
C GLN A 110 -13.09 -23.35 -3.74
N LYS A 111 -13.51 -22.22 -4.33
CA LYS A 111 -14.77 -22.12 -5.07
C LYS A 111 -14.80 -23.04 -6.29
N LEU A 112 -13.69 -23.16 -7.02
CA LEU A 112 -13.57 -24.06 -8.16
C LEU A 112 -13.68 -25.52 -7.71
N GLY A 113 -13.06 -25.90 -6.59
CA GLY A 113 -13.19 -27.22 -5.98
C GLY A 113 -14.64 -27.56 -5.62
N LEU A 114 -15.34 -26.62 -4.97
CA LEU A 114 -16.75 -26.76 -4.62
C LEU A 114 -17.67 -26.83 -5.86
N LEU A 115 -17.35 -26.07 -6.92
CA LEU A 115 -18.11 -26.12 -8.16
C LEU A 115 -17.94 -27.47 -8.85
N LYS A 116 -16.72 -28.03 -8.90
CA LYS A 116 -16.45 -29.36 -9.44
C LYS A 116 -17.21 -30.46 -8.69
N GLN A 117 -17.40 -30.33 -7.38
CA GLN A 117 -18.23 -31.27 -6.61
C GLN A 117 -19.73 -31.17 -6.91
N ARG A 118 -20.21 -30.00 -7.37
CA ARG A 118 -21.63 -29.77 -7.71
C ARG A 118 -21.96 -30.00 -9.16
N LEU A 119 -20.96 -30.06 -10.04
CA LEU A 119 -21.16 -30.39 -11.44
C LEU A 119 -21.67 -31.84 -11.52
N PRO A 120 -22.88 -32.08 -12.05
CA PRO A 120 -23.32 -33.44 -12.31
C PRO A 120 -22.31 -34.07 -13.27
N GLU A 121 -21.77 -35.24 -12.88
CA GLU A 121 -20.94 -36.10 -13.73
C GLU A 121 -21.59 -36.11 -15.12
N ARG A 122 -20.92 -35.47 -16.09
CA ARG A 122 -21.40 -35.46 -17.46
C ARG A 122 -21.38 -36.92 -17.90
N GLY A 123 -22.56 -37.54 -17.90
CA GLY A 123 -22.75 -38.95 -18.23
C GLY A 123 -21.90 -39.31 -19.43
N SER A 124 -20.97 -40.24 -19.21
CA SER A 124 -20.08 -40.74 -20.24
C SER A 124 -20.94 -41.18 -21.44
N PRO A 125 -20.67 -40.74 -22.68
CA PRO A 125 -21.50 -41.07 -23.85
C PRO A 125 -21.45 -42.55 -24.28
N ALA A 126 -21.00 -43.47 -23.43
CA ALA A 126 -20.59 -44.80 -23.83
C ALA A 126 -21.72 -45.83 -23.96
N GLU A 127 -22.96 -45.53 -23.57
CA GLU A 127 -24.09 -46.45 -23.78
C GLU A 127 -24.85 -46.12 -25.08
N MET A 128 -24.11 -45.97 -26.18
CA MET A 128 -24.69 -46.25 -27.50
C MET A 128 -24.69 -47.77 -27.67
N HIS A 129 -25.65 -48.44 -27.02
CA HIS A 129 -25.95 -49.83 -27.34
C HIS A 129 -26.38 -49.89 -28.81
N THR A 130 -25.47 -50.39 -29.63
CA THR A 130 -25.64 -50.65 -31.05
C THR A 130 -26.82 -51.61 -31.24
N CYS A 131 -27.88 -51.13 -31.89
CA CYS A 131 -28.99 -51.94 -32.37
C CYS A 131 -28.43 -53.07 -33.23
N THR A 132 -28.44 -54.29 -32.70
CA THR A 132 -28.13 -55.48 -33.48
C THR A 132 -29.43 -55.86 -34.21
N SER A 133 -29.37 -55.83 -35.53
CA SER A 133 -30.46 -56.26 -36.44
C SER A 133 -30.73 -57.76 -36.35
#